data_AF-A0A371DIR2-F1
#
_entry.id   AF-A0A371DIR2-F1
#
_cell.length_a   1.000
_cell.length_b   1.000
_cell.length_c   1.000
_cell.angle_alpha   90.00
_cell.angle_beta   90.00
_cell.angle_gamma   90.00
#
_symmetry.space_group_name_H-M   'P 1'
#
loop_
_entity.id
_entity.type
_entity.pdbx_description
1 polymer ?
#
loop_
_entity_poly.entity_id
_entity_poly.type
_entity_poly.pdbx_seq_one_letter_code
_entity_poly.pdbx_strand_id
1 'polypeptide(L)'
;RVPEYVRNVVAEMAGHMDTNFQSLINHISLLTTQVTTLSTLVQNQQTLVQSYKQQVDALPASTGGGSRQPKIGEPPIFKGSDDKIKLEEWRNLISLWCAHEGIVTDKQKIVTALSRLQGPAHKYMALYYDRVGKGQDLGTWDAFMDELAQIYGQRDDKEGAKKEITALFVNKDLAAKDFIRYAERFRTLGRLTGYDDELLIDKLREVISRNM
;
A
#
# COMPACT_ATOMS: atom_id res chain seq x y z
N ARG A 1 94.92 13.13 4.42
CA ARG A 1 94.20 12.23 5.38
C ARG A 1 92.87 12.91 5.70
N VAL A 2 91.72 12.33 5.33
CA VAL A 2 90.40 12.97 5.56
C VAL A 2 90.13 13.01 7.08
N PRO A 3 89.73 14.16 7.66
CA PRO A 3 89.40 14.28 9.07
C PRO A 3 88.28 13.31 9.48
N GLU A 4 88.41 12.71 10.66
CA GLU A 4 87.49 11.68 11.16
C GLU A 4 86.06 12.19 11.34
N TYR A 5 85.90 13.45 11.76
CA TYR A 5 84.61 14.12 11.83
C TYR A 5 83.88 14.17 10.47
N VAL A 6 84.60 14.44 9.38
CA VAL A 6 84.02 14.46 8.02
C VAL A 6 83.55 13.06 7.61
N ARG A 7 84.29 12.01 7.99
CA ARG A 7 83.89 10.62 7.72
C ARG A 7 82.62 10.24 8.48
N ASN A 8 82.50 10.65 9.74
CA ASN A 8 81.33 10.34 10.57
C ASN A 8 80.07 11.04 10.04
N VAL A 9 80.16 12.34 9.69
CA VAL A 9 79.03 13.09 9.13
C VAL A 9 78.55 12.49 7.79
N VAL A 10 79.48 12.07 6.92
CA VAL A 10 79.13 11.43 5.65
C VAL A 10 78.45 10.07 5.87
N ALA A 11 78.91 9.28 6.86
CA ALA A 11 78.28 8.01 7.19
C ALA A 11 76.88 8.17 7.79
N GLU A 12 76.68 9.16 8.67
CA GLU A 12 75.37 9.50 9.23
C GLU A 12 74.39 9.97 8.13
N MET A 13 74.83 10.86 7.23
CA MET A 13 74.02 11.28 6.09
C MET A 13 73.66 10.11 5.18
N ALA A 14 74.60 9.20 4.91
CA ALA A 14 74.34 8.01 4.11
C ALA A 14 73.30 7.10 4.76
N GLY A 15 73.39 6.86 6.08
CA GLY A 15 72.40 6.07 6.82
C GLY A 15 71.00 6.71 6.85
N HIS A 16 70.94 8.04 7.01
CA HIS A 16 69.68 8.77 6.98
C HIS A 16 69.03 8.75 5.59
N MET A 17 69.84 8.91 4.53
CA MET A 17 69.36 8.80 3.15
C MET A 17 68.85 7.39 2.85
N ASP A 18 69.58 6.35 3.24
CA ASP A 18 69.14 4.96 3.03
C ASP A 18 67.81 4.67 3.75
N THR A 19 67.66 5.11 5.00
CA THR A 19 66.41 4.97 5.76
C THR A 19 65.25 5.69 5.08
N ASN A 20 65.48 6.91 4.60
CA ASN A 20 64.47 7.67 3.86
C ASN A 20 64.10 7.00 2.53
N PHE A 21 65.07 6.45 1.80
CA PHE A 21 64.84 5.71 0.57
C PHE A 21 64.00 4.46 0.83
N GLN A 22 64.32 3.67 1.87
CA GLN A 22 63.55 2.48 2.23
C GLN A 22 62.11 2.84 2.64
N SER A 23 61.93 3.92 3.41
CA SER A 23 60.60 4.41 3.78
C SER A 23 59.77 4.80 2.55
N LEU A 24 60.39 5.50 1.58
CA LEU A 24 59.73 5.90 0.33
C LEU A 24 59.33 4.67 -0.49
N ILE A 25 60.20 3.67 -0.61
CA ILE A 25 59.92 2.41 -1.32
C ILE A 25 58.73 1.69 -0.69
N ASN A 26 58.69 1.60 0.64
CA ASN A 26 57.57 0.99 1.36
C ASN A 26 56.26 1.73 1.12
N HIS A 27 56.29 3.07 1.10
CA HIS A 27 55.10 3.87 0.85
C HIS A 27 54.59 3.71 -0.59
N ILE A 28 55.50 3.68 -1.59
CA ILE A 28 55.14 3.43 -2.99
C ILE A 28 54.54 2.03 -3.16
N SER A 29 55.09 1.02 -2.49
CA SER A 29 54.55 -0.35 -2.50
C SER A 29 53.13 -0.40 -1.92
N LEU A 30 52.89 0.30 -0.80
CA LEU A 30 51.57 0.40 -0.19
C LEU A 30 50.56 1.08 -1.11
N LEU A 31 50.92 2.23 -1.70
CA LEU A 31 50.06 2.94 -2.64
C LEU A 31 49.74 2.09 -3.88
N THR A 32 50.73 1.35 -4.40
CA THR A 32 50.54 0.43 -5.54
C THR A 32 49.51 -0.66 -5.20
N THR A 33 49.59 -1.22 -4.00
CA THR A 33 48.64 -2.23 -3.53
C THR A 33 47.23 -1.66 -3.38
N GLN A 34 47.10 -0.44 -2.85
CA GLN A 34 45.80 0.24 -2.71
C GLN A 34 45.17 0.53 -4.07
N VAL A 35 45.95 1.05 -5.03
CA VAL A 35 45.47 1.32 -6.39
C VAL A 35 45.01 0.02 -7.08
N THR A 36 45.76 -1.06 -6.90
CA THR A 36 45.37 -2.38 -7.46
C THR A 36 44.05 -2.88 -6.87
N THR A 37 43.86 -2.70 -5.56
CA THR A 37 42.63 -3.10 -4.86
C THR A 37 41.44 -2.28 -5.35
N LEU A 38 41.59 -0.96 -5.47
CA LEU A 38 40.55 -0.07 -5.99
C LEU A 38 40.21 -0.40 -7.44
N SER A 39 41.21 -0.65 -8.29
CA SER A 39 41.01 -1.06 -9.67
C SER A 39 40.19 -2.35 -9.76
N THR A 40 40.46 -3.32 -8.87
CA THR A 40 39.71 -4.58 -8.82
C THR A 40 38.26 -4.34 -8.39
N LEU A 41 38.02 -3.48 -7.40
CA LEU A 41 36.66 -3.13 -6.97
C LEU A 41 35.86 -2.45 -8.09
N VAL A 42 36.47 -1.50 -8.79
CA VAL A 42 35.84 -0.81 -9.93
C VAL A 42 35.50 -1.82 -11.02
N GLN A 43 36.42 -2.73 -11.35
CA GLN A 43 36.16 -3.77 -12.36
C GLN A 43 34.99 -4.68 -11.95
N ASN A 44 34.92 -5.10 -10.70
CA ASN A 44 33.82 -5.90 -10.18
C ASN A 44 32.48 -5.16 -10.26
N GLN A 45 32.46 -3.88 -9.90
CA GLN A 45 31.26 -3.04 -10.04
C GLN A 45 30.84 -2.91 -11.51
N GLN A 46 31.78 -2.77 -12.42
CA GLN A 46 31.51 -2.65 -13.86
C GLN A 46 30.90 -3.94 -14.42
N THR A 47 31.39 -5.10 -14.01
CA THR A 47 30.81 -6.41 -14.35
C THR A 47 29.37 -6.54 -13.82
N LEU A 48 29.12 -6.11 -12.57
CA LEU A 48 27.77 -6.13 -12.01
C LEU A 48 26.81 -5.22 -12.79
N VAL A 49 27.23 -4.00 -13.12
CA VAL A 49 26.43 -3.07 -13.94
C VAL A 49 26.13 -3.66 -15.31
N GLN A 50 27.10 -4.31 -15.95
CA GLN A 50 26.88 -5.00 -17.23
C GLN A 50 25.89 -6.16 -17.10
N SER A 51 25.99 -6.96 -16.03
CA SER A 51 25.04 -8.04 -15.73
C SER A 51 23.62 -7.50 -15.55
N TYR A 52 23.45 -6.45 -14.75
CA TYR A 52 22.14 -5.82 -14.58
C TYR A 52 21.61 -5.22 -15.88
N LYS A 53 22.48 -4.58 -16.68
CA LYS A 53 22.09 -4.08 -17.99
C LYS A 53 21.62 -5.21 -18.90
N GLN A 54 22.33 -6.33 -18.96
CA GLN A 54 21.91 -7.49 -19.73
C GLN A 54 20.59 -8.07 -19.23
N GLN A 55 20.38 -8.14 -17.91
CA GLN A 55 19.11 -8.57 -17.34
C GLN A 55 17.98 -7.62 -17.73
N VAL A 56 18.20 -6.31 -17.68
CA VAL A 56 17.23 -5.29 -18.09
C VAL A 56 16.97 -5.33 -19.60
N ASP A 57 17.99 -5.52 -20.42
CA ASP A 57 17.86 -5.65 -21.89
C ASP A 57 17.19 -6.98 -22.29
N ALA A 58 17.36 -8.02 -21.48
CA ALA A 58 16.73 -9.33 -21.64
C ALA A 58 15.32 -9.40 -21.03
N LEU A 59 14.92 -8.40 -20.22
CA LEU A 59 13.50 -8.18 -19.97
C LEU A 59 12.89 -7.94 -21.35
N PRO A 60 11.81 -8.65 -21.71
CA PRO A 60 11.15 -8.37 -22.97
C PRO A 60 10.85 -6.88 -22.98
N ALA A 61 11.43 -6.16 -23.94
CA ALA A 61 10.98 -4.83 -24.26
C ALA A 61 9.46 -4.97 -24.39
N SER A 62 8.73 -4.34 -23.48
CA SER A 62 7.31 -4.06 -23.66
C SER A 62 7.23 -3.09 -24.83
N THR A 63 7.52 -3.63 -26.02
CA THR A 63 6.94 -3.23 -27.27
C THR A 63 5.46 -3.11 -26.94
N GLY A 64 4.91 -1.92 -27.15
CA GLY A 64 3.53 -1.56 -26.86
C GLY A 64 2.52 -2.38 -27.67
N GLY A 65 2.51 -3.69 -27.45
CA GLY A 65 1.55 -4.67 -27.87
C GLY A 65 1.06 -5.28 -26.58
N GLY A 66 -0.01 -4.71 -26.04
CA GLY A 66 -0.63 -5.22 -24.83
C GLY A 66 -0.83 -6.72 -24.96
N SER A 67 -0.16 -7.47 -24.09
CA SER A 67 -0.94 -8.40 -23.30
C SER A 67 -2.00 -7.50 -22.67
N ARG A 68 -3.19 -7.49 -23.29
CA ARG A 68 -4.37 -7.02 -22.59
C ARG A 68 -4.48 -8.03 -21.45
N GLN A 69 -3.76 -7.77 -20.34
CA GLN A 69 -4.31 -8.10 -19.04
C GLN A 69 -5.78 -7.70 -19.15
N PRO A 70 -6.72 -8.61 -18.82
CA PRO A 70 -8.14 -8.32 -18.95
C PRO A 70 -8.34 -6.91 -18.42
N LYS A 71 -8.77 -5.98 -19.29
CA LYS A 71 -8.83 -4.55 -18.94
C LYS A 71 -9.75 -4.45 -17.74
N ILE A 72 -9.16 -4.45 -16.54
CA ILE A 72 -9.93 -4.23 -15.32
C ILE A 72 -10.40 -2.81 -15.50
N GLY A 73 -11.73 -2.67 -15.64
CA GLY A 73 -12.34 -1.37 -15.77
C GLY A 73 -11.83 -0.48 -14.64
N GLU A 74 -11.63 0.80 -14.94
CA GLU A 74 -11.27 1.75 -13.90
C GLU A 74 -12.24 1.62 -12.70
N PRO A 75 -11.75 1.73 -11.46
CA PRO A 75 -12.60 1.56 -10.31
C PRO A 75 -13.77 2.56 -10.34
N PRO A 76 -14.98 2.12 -9.96
CA PRO A 76 -16.15 2.99 -9.98
C PRO A 76 -15.99 4.14 -8.98
N ILE A 77 -16.73 5.22 -9.23
CA ILE A 77 -16.79 6.37 -8.33
C ILE A 77 -17.58 5.99 -7.06
N PHE A 78 -17.03 6.30 -5.90
CA PHE A 78 -17.72 6.18 -4.62
C PHE A 78 -18.17 7.54 -4.12
N LYS A 79 -19.49 7.69 -3.94
CA LYS A 79 -20.10 8.92 -3.41
C LYS A 79 -20.42 8.84 -1.92
N GLY A 80 -20.55 7.63 -1.38
CA GLY A 80 -21.01 7.37 -0.01
C GLY A 80 -22.52 7.58 0.22
N SER A 81 -23.26 8.04 -0.80
CA SER A 81 -24.69 8.35 -0.66
C SER A 81 -25.61 7.63 -1.66
N ASP A 82 -25.04 6.93 -2.64
CA ASP A 82 -25.77 6.15 -3.65
C ASP A 82 -25.55 4.66 -3.34
N ASP A 83 -26.62 3.90 -3.09
CA ASP A 83 -26.63 2.45 -2.78
C ASP A 83 -26.10 1.55 -3.91
N LYS A 84 -25.46 2.11 -4.94
CA LYS A 84 -25.04 1.38 -6.14
C LYS A 84 -23.86 0.46 -5.89
N ILE A 85 -22.98 0.83 -4.96
CA ILE A 85 -21.82 0.03 -4.60
C ILE A 85 -21.52 0.20 -3.11
N LYS A 86 -21.38 -0.93 -2.40
CA LYS A 86 -21.04 -0.94 -0.98
C LYS A 86 -19.57 -0.57 -0.79
N LEU A 87 -19.22 -0.04 0.39
CA LEU A 87 -17.84 0.35 0.70
C LEU A 87 -16.86 -0.83 0.55
N GLU A 88 -17.21 -2.02 1.04
CA GLU A 88 -16.36 -3.22 0.93
C GLU A 88 -16.18 -3.69 -0.52
N GLU A 89 -17.25 -3.61 -1.31
CA GLU A 89 -17.19 -3.94 -2.74
C GLU A 89 -16.29 -2.95 -3.49
N TRP A 90 -16.44 -1.66 -3.19
CA TRP A 90 -15.59 -0.61 -3.74
C TRP A 90 -14.11 -0.77 -3.33
N ARG A 91 -13.84 -1.09 -2.06
CA ARG A 91 -12.48 -1.41 -1.55
C ARG A 91 -11.82 -2.53 -2.34
N ASN A 92 -12.58 -3.60 -2.61
CA ASN A 92 -12.08 -4.76 -3.36
C ASN A 92 -11.76 -4.38 -4.81
N LEU A 93 -12.60 -3.58 -5.47
CA LEU A 93 -12.34 -3.12 -6.83
C LEU A 93 -11.11 -2.21 -6.93
N ILE A 94 -10.93 -1.29 -5.97
CA ILE A 94 -9.73 -0.46 -5.89
C ILE A 94 -8.49 -1.33 -5.68
N SER A 95 -8.55 -2.29 -4.75
CA SER A 95 -7.42 -3.18 -4.46
C SER A 95 -7.04 -4.04 -5.66
N LEU A 96 -8.03 -4.57 -6.37
CA LEU A 96 -7.84 -5.37 -7.57
C LEU A 96 -7.20 -4.55 -8.70
N TRP A 97 -7.67 -3.31 -8.91
CA TRP A 97 -7.09 -2.42 -9.91
C TRP A 97 -5.67 -1.99 -9.54
N CYS A 98 -5.41 -1.65 -8.28
CA CYS A 98 -4.07 -1.33 -7.81
C CYS A 98 -3.10 -2.50 -8.03
N ALA A 99 -3.53 -3.74 -7.76
CA ALA A 99 -2.72 -4.93 -8.01
C ALA A 99 -2.43 -5.13 -9.51
N HIS A 100 -3.40 -4.84 -10.37
CA HIS A 100 -3.24 -4.90 -11.83
C HIS A 100 -2.25 -3.85 -12.35
N GLU A 101 -2.36 -2.60 -11.88
CA GLU A 101 -1.50 -1.48 -12.29
C GLU A 101 -0.11 -1.48 -11.63
N GLY A 102 0.21 -2.48 -10.79
CA GLY A 102 1.49 -2.54 -10.08
C GLY A 102 1.63 -1.49 -8.96
N ILE A 103 0.51 -0.97 -8.45
CA ILE A 103 0.48 -0.05 -7.31
C ILE A 103 0.66 -0.85 -6.01
N VAL A 104 1.86 -0.77 -5.46
CA VAL A 104 2.25 -1.54 -4.27
C VAL A 104 2.25 -0.73 -2.97
N THR A 105 2.43 0.59 -3.04
CA THR A 105 2.54 1.43 -1.83
C THR A 105 1.18 1.92 -1.33
N ASP A 106 1.02 2.02 -0.02
CA ASP A 106 -0.20 2.53 0.60
C ASP A 106 -0.50 3.97 0.15
N LYS A 107 0.52 4.83 0.06
CA LYS A 107 0.38 6.18 -0.47
C LYS A 107 -0.27 6.19 -1.86
N GLN A 108 0.19 5.35 -2.78
CA GLN A 108 -0.37 5.28 -4.14
C GLN A 108 -1.78 4.70 -4.14
N LYS A 109 -2.07 3.70 -3.31
CA LYS A 109 -3.43 3.15 -3.15
C LYS A 109 -4.40 4.20 -2.63
N ILE A 110 -4.00 4.96 -1.60
CA ILE A 110 -4.80 6.05 -1.02
C ILE A 110 -5.05 7.14 -2.07
N VAL A 111 -4.02 7.60 -2.80
CA VAL A 111 -4.19 8.61 -3.86
C VAL A 111 -5.14 8.11 -4.96
N THR A 112 -5.03 6.84 -5.34
CA THR A 112 -5.94 6.21 -6.31
C THR A 112 -7.37 6.21 -5.78
N ALA A 113 -7.59 5.81 -4.53
CA ALA A 113 -8.89 5.81 -3.88
C ALA A 113 -9.49 7.21 -3.80
N LEU A 114 -8.71 8.21 -3.41
CA LEU A 114 -9.11 9.62 -3.37
C LEU A 114 -9.57 10.11 -4.75
N SER A 115 -8.87 9.75 -5.83
CA SER A 115 -9.28 10.13 -7.20
C SER A 115 -10.67 9.60 -7.60
N ARG A 116 -11.16 8.57 -6.90
CA ARG A 116 -12.45 7.91 -7.14
C ARG A 116 -13.52 8.30 -6.12
N LEU A 117 -13.20 9.17 -5.14
CA LEU A 117 -14.19 9.73 -4.24
C LEU A 117 -14.86 10.97 -4.85
N GLN A 118 -16.18 11.04 -4.76
CA GLN A 118 -16.96 12.22 -5.14
C GLN A 118 -18.03 12.55 -4.10
N GLY A 119 -18.66 13.72 -4.22
CA GLY A 119 -19.82 14.08 -3.42
C GLY A 119 -19.54 14.08 -1.90
N PRO A 120 -20.44 13.48 -1.07
CA PRO A 120 -20.26 13.41 0.38
C PRO A 120 -18.97 12.72 0.83
N ALA A 121 -18.56 11.62 0.18
CA ALA A 121 -17.33 10.92 0.53
C ALA A 121 -16.08 11.77 0.27
N HIS A 122 -16.07 12.54 -0.82
CA HIS A 122 -15.00 13.51 -1.11
C HIS A 122 -14.90 14.59 -0.03
N LYS A 123 -16.04 15.16 0.39
CA LYS A 123 -16.07 16.17 1.45
C LYS A 123 -15.58 15.63 2.78
N TYR A 124 -15.95 14.40 3.12
CA TYR A 124 -15.54 13.78 4.37
C TYR A 124 -14.02 13.55 4.42
N MET A 125 -13.42 13.13 3.31
CA MET A 125 -11.98 12.89 3.19
C MET A 125 -11.16 14.12 2.83
N ALA A 126 -11.69 15.34 3.01
CA ALA A 126 -11.01 16.60 2.65
C ALA A 126 -9.59 16.72 3.20
N LEU A 127 -9.37 16.27 4.44
CA LEU A 127 -8.05 16.30 5.10
C LEU A 127 -6.97 15.53 4.32
N TYR A 128 -7.33 14.43 3.65
CA TYR A 128 -6.37 13.66 2.86
C TYR A 128 -5.95 14.40 1.59
N TYR A 129 -6.85 15.15 0.94
CA TYR A 129 -6.50 15.98 -0.22
C TYR A 129 -5.50 17.07 0.15
N ASP A 130 -5.69 17.71 1.32
CA ASP A 130 -4.75 18.70 1.84
C ASP A 130 -3.37 18.08 2.13
N ARG A 131 -3.33 16.88 2.72
CA ARG A 131 -2.08 16.16 2.96
C ARG A 131 -1.36 15.80 1.67
N VAL A 132 -2.10 15.35 0.64
CA VAL A 132 -1.55 15.08 -0.70
C VAL A 132 -0.92 16.35 -1.29
N GLY A 133 -1.63 17.48 -1.26
CA GLY A 133 -1.15 18.75 -1.80
C GLY A 133 0.09 19.28 -1.08
N LYS A 134 0.23 18.98 0.22
CA LYS A 134 1.39 19.34 1.05
C LYS A 134 2.51 18.30 1.03
N GLY A 135 2.35 17.18 0.32
CA GLY A 135 3.31 16.08 0.29
C GLY A 135 3.48 15.38 1.64
N GLN A 136 2.50 15.50 2.54
CA GLN A 136 2.53 14.89 3.87
C GLN A 136 2.29 13.38 3.80
N ASP A 137 2.64 12.70 4.89
CA ASP A 137 2.32 11.29 5.04
C ASP A 137 0.80 11.08 5.09
N LEU A 138 0.34 10.07 4.35
CA LEU A 138 -1.07 9.68 4.29
C LEU A 138 -1.38 8.52 5.24
N GLY A 139 -0.37 7.91 5.86
CA GLY A 139 -0.56 6.75 6.71
C GLY A 139 -0.76 5.47 5.89
N THR A 140 -1.39 4.48 6.53
CA THR A 140 -1.60 3.15 5.96
C THR A 140 -2.92 3.04 5.21
N TRP A 141 -2.98 2.11 4.26
CA TRP A 141 -4.20 1.84 3.48
C TRP A 141 -5.37 1.44 4.40
N ASP A 142 -5.11 0.60 5.40
CA ASP A 142 -6.15 0.12 6.30
C ASP A 142 -6.71 1.25 7.19
N ALA A 143 -5.86 2.16 7.70
CA ALA A 143 -6.33 3.30 8.50
C ALA A 143 -7.24 4.23 7.69
N PHE A 144 -6.89 4.49 6.41
CA PHE A 144 -7.74 5.26 5.50
C PHE A 144 -9.11 4.59 5.28
N MET A 145 -9.13 3.26 5.11
CA MET A 145 -10.37 2.52 4.94
C MET A 145 -11.22 2.47 6.21
N ASP A 146 -10.59 2.36 7.39
CA ASP A 146 -11.28 2.40 8.68
C ASP A 146 -11.99 3.75 8.91
N GLU A 147 -11.34 4.87 8.56
CA GLU A 147 -11.97 6.19 8.61
C GLU A 147 -13.18 6.27 7.65
N LEU A 148 -13.07 5.74 6.43
CA LEU A 148 -14.20 5.66 5.48
C LEU A 148 -15.35 4.78 6.01
N ALA A 149 -15.01 3.66 6.65
CA ALA A 149 -15.97 2.71 7.22
C ALA A 149 -16.73 3.27 8.42
N GLN A 150 -16.14 4.20 9.17
CA GLN A 150 -16.79 4.83 10.31
C GLN A 150 -18.13 5.49 9.95
N ILE A 151 -18.22 6.08 8.76
CA ILE A 151 -19.46 6.72 8.27
C ILE A 151 -20.23 5.79 7.33
N TYR A 152 -19.55 5.19 6.37
CA TYR A 152 -20.24 4.49 5.27
C TYR A 152 -20.40 2.99 5.51
N GLY A 153 -19.59 2.36 6.37
CA GLY A 153 -19.79 0.98 6.80
C GLY A 153 -21.07 0.82 7.62
N GLN A 154 -21.28 1.70 8.61
CA GLN A 154 -22.51 1.68 9.42
C GLN A 154 -23.77 2.01 8.60
N ARG A 155 -23.65 2.89 7.60
CA ARG A 155 -24.76 3.22 6.70
C ARG A 155 -25.15 2.02 5.84
N ASP A 156 -24.16 1.34 5.27
CA ASP A 156 -24.36 0.14 4.44
C ASP A 156 -25.04 -0.98 5.24
N ASP A 157 -24.62 -1.20 6.49
CA ASP A 157 -25.24 -2.19 7.39
C ASP A 157 -26.69 -1.82 7.72
N LYS A 158 -26.95 -0.55 8.02
CA LYS A 158 -28.30 -0.05 8.33
C LYS A 158 -29.23 -0.17 7.12
N GLU A 159 -28.79 0.20 5.93
CA GLU A 159 -29.60 0.08 4.71
C GLU A 159 -29.78 -1.37 4.26
N GLY A 160 -28.74 -2.20 4.37
CA GLY A 160 -28.83 -3.63 4.15
C GLY A 160 -29.87 -4.27 5.08
N ALA A 161 -29.79 -3.95 6.37
CA ALA A 161 -30.74 -4.43 7.36
C ALA A 161 -32.17 -3.94 7.09
N LYS A 162 -32.35 -2.69 6.63
CA LYS A 162 -33.66 -2.16 6.22
C LYS A 162 -34.25 -2.89 5.00
N LYS A 163 -33.43 -3.17 3.98
CA LYS A 163 -33.88 -3.95 2.81
C LYS A 163 -34.28 -5.36 3.20
N GLU A 164 -33.46 -6.03 4.02
CA GLU A 164 -33.70 -7.41 4.44
C GLU A 164 -34.90 -7.53 5.38
N ILE A 165 -35.07 -6.64 6.36
CA ILE A 165 -36.24 -6.68 7.25
C ILE A 165 -37.54 -6.34 6.51
N THR A 166 -37.49 -5.45 5.52
CA THR A 166 -38.65 -5.15 4.67
C THR A 166 -39.04 -6.36 3.82
N ALA A 167 -38.06 -7.14 3.33
CA ALA A 167 -38.35 -8.40 2.66
C ALA A 167 -38.98 -9.43 3.62
N LEU A 168 -38.55 -9.45 4.90
CA LEU A 168 -39.17 -10.29 5.92
C LEU A 168 -40.63 -9.90 6.21
N PHE A 169 -40.99 -8.61 6.14
CA PHE A 169 -42.39 -8.18 6.29
C PHE A 169 -43.35 -8.85 5.29
N VAL A 170 -42.83 -9.26 4.12
CA VAL A 170 -43.62 -9.84 3.03
C VAL A 170 -43.40 -11.36 2.92
N ASN A 171 -42.30 -11.90 3.45
CA ASN A 171 -41.94 -13.31 3.35
C ASN A 171 -42.68 -14.17 4.40
N LYS A 172 -43.90 -14.57 4.04
CA LYS A 172 -44.82 -15.34 4.90
C LYS A 172 -44.46 -16.83 4.98
N ASP A 173 -43.84 -17.38 3.94
CA ASP A 173 -43.48 -18.80 3.88
C ASP A 173 -42.42 -19.19 4.91
N LEU A 174 -41.43 -18.31 5.15
CA LEU A 174 -40.41 -18.54 6.15
C LEU A 174 -40.99 -18.48 7.57
N ALA A 175 -41.88 -17.53 7.83
CA ALA A 175 -42.55 -17.39 9.12
C ALA A 175 -43.46 -18.58 9.44
N ALA A 176 -44.14 -19.15 8.44
CA ALA A 176 -45.01 -20.32 8.62
C ALA A 176 -44.22 -21.64 8.77
N LYS A 177 -43.06 -21.76 8.12
CA LYS A 177 -42.23 -22.99 8.17
C LYS A 177 -41.31 -23.05 9.38
N ASP A 178 -40.72 -21.93 9.78
CA ASP A 178 -39.76 -21.86 10.89
C ASP A 178 -39.81 -20.48 11.56
N PHE A 179 -40.78 -20.32 12.46
CA PHE A 179 -41.02 -19.06 13.14
C PHE A 179 -39.85 -18.62 14.04
N ILE A 180 -39.13 -19.57 14.66
CA ILE A 180 -38.00 -19.26 15.55
C ILE A 180 -36.89 -18.60 14.74
N ARG A 181 -36.51 -19.23 13.62
CA ARG A 181 -35.48 -18.68 12.73
C ARG A 181 -35.90 -17.36 12.10
N TYR A 182 -37.18 -17.20 11.76
CA TYR A 182 -37.74 -15.93 11.31
C TYR A 182 -37.60 -14.84 12.38
N ALA A 183 -38.02 -15.12 13.62
CA ALA A 183 -38.02 -14.16 14.72
C ALA A 183 -36.60 -13.72 15.13
N GLU A 184 -35.63 -14.64 15.15
CA GLU A 184 -34.22 -14.32 15.42
C GLU A 184 -33.64 -13.37 14.36
N ARG A 185 -33.92 -13.66 13.09
CA ARG A 185 -33.44 -12.85 11.96
C ARG A 185 -34.11 -11.48 11.96
N PHE A 186 -35.43 -11.43 12.21
CA PHE A 186 -36.20 -10.20 12.36
C PHE A 186 -35.66 -9.32 13.50
N ARG A 187 -35.42 -9.90 14.68
CA ARG A 187 -34.89 -9.19 15.86
C ARG A 187 -33.50 -8.63 15.61
N THR A 188 -32.63 -9.40 14.97
CA THR A 188 -31.25 -9.00 14.67
C THR A 188 -31.22 -7.82 13.69
N LEU A 189 -32.00 -7.93 12.61
CA LEU A 189 -32.11 -6.85 11.62
C LEU A 189 -32.79 -5.61 12.20
N GLY A 190 -33.82 -5.78 13.04
CA GLY A 190 -34.55 -4.68 13.69
C GLY A 190 -33.61 -3.77 14.48
N ARG A 191 -32.71 -4.36 15.27
CA ARG A 191 -31.68 -3.62 16.03
C ARG A 191 -30.73 -2.80 15.15
N LEU A 192 -30.42 -3.29 13.95
CA LEU A 192 -29.51 -2.62 13.01
C LEU A 192 -30.21 -1.50 12.22
N THR A 193 -31.53 -1.62 11.99
CA THR A 193 -32.30 -0.66 11.17
C THR A 193 -32.56 0.68 11.85
N GLY A 194 -32.60 0.71 13.18
CA GLY A 194 -33.07 1.85 13.97
C GLY A 194 -34.53 2.23 13.70
N TYR A 195 -35.36 1.27 13.27
CA TYR A 195 -36.82 1.45 13.26
C TYR A 195 -37.36 1.51 14.68
N ASP A 196 -38.51 2.18 14.82
CA ASP A 196 -39.21 2.24 16.08
C ASP A 196 -39.80 0.86 16.45
N ASP A 197 -39.77 0.54 17.75
CA ASP A 197 -40.21 -0.76 18.24
C ASP A 197 -41.71 -0.97 17.98
N GLU A 198 -42.55 0.07 17.99
CA GLU A 198 -43.99 -0.04 17.68
C GLU A 198 -44.19 -0.49 16.22
N LEU A 199 -43.46 0.12 15.28
CA LEU A 199 -43.52 -0.25 13.86
C LEU A 199 -43.10 -1.71 13.63
N LEU A 200 -42.04 -2.15 14.32
CA LEU A 200 -41.54 -3.52 14.22
C LEU A 200 -42.54 -4.53 14.79
N ILE A 201 -43.18 -4.19 15.91
CA ILE A 201 -44.22 -5.03 16.55
C ILE A 201 -45.47 -5.12 15.66
N ASP A 202 -45.92 -4.01 15.07
CA ASP A 202 -47.08 -4.00 14.17
C ASP A 202 -46.84 -4.87 12.93
N LYS A 203 -45.65 -4.78 12.34
CA LYS A 203 -45.29 -5.62 11.20
C LYS A 203 -45.13 -7.09 11.56
N LEU A 204 -44.62 -7.39 12.75
CA LEU A 204 -44.58 -8.76 13.25
C LEU A 204 -45.99 -9.32 13.46
N ARG A 205 -46.92 -8.52 14.01
CA ARG A 205 -48.33 -8.88 14.19
C ARG A 205 -49.02 -9.12 12.85
N GLU A 206 -48.75 -8.31 11.83
CA GLU A 206 -49.33 -8.48 10.48
C GLU A 206 -48.96 -9.84 9.86
N VAL A 207 -47.74 -10.32 10.12
CA VAL A 207 -47.25 -11.62 9.64
C VAL A 207 -47.83 -12.79 10.45
N ILE A 208 -48.01 -12.63 11.75
CA ILE A 208 -48.55 -13.68 12.65
C ILE A 208 -50.08 -13.81 12.53
N SER A 209 -50.82 -12.69 12.51
CA SER A 209 -52.30 -12.67 12.51
C SER A 209 -52.95 -13.14 11.21
N ARG A 210 -52.18 -13.41 10.16
CA ARG A 210 -52.67 -13.93 8.86
C ARG A 210 -52.32 -15.40 8.63
N ASN A 211 -51.57 -16.03 9.53
CA ASN A 211 -51.20 -17.45 9.50
C ASN A 211 -51.95 -18.29 10.56
N MET A 212 -52.84 -17.68 11.33
CA MET A 212 -53.91 -18.33 12.11
C MET A 212 -55.25 -18.07 11.44
#